data_AF-A0A2R7NG36-F1
#
_entry.id   AF-A0A2R7NG36-F1
#
_cell.length_a   1.000
_cell.length_b   1.000
_cell.length_c   1.000
_cell.angle_alpha   90.00
_cell.angle_beta   90.00
_cell.angle_gamma   90.00
#
_symmetry.space_group_name_H-M   'P 1'
#
loop_
_entity.id
_entity.type
_entity.pdbx_description
1 polymer ?
#
loop_
_entity_poly.entity_id
_entity_poly.type
_entity_poly.pdbx_seq_one_letter_code
_entity_poly.pdbx_strand_id
1 'polypeptide(L)'
;MKYQIKETKDLTENEIEHILKLWDISVWNTMKSVYFRSFFKDSEFHFLMNAEENILAIMRVNFDFTLKIADTDSTFAEAVGLVAAHKKKGYGSVLVSRFKENVIQRNIE
;
A
#
# COMPACT_ATOMS: atom_id res chain seq x y z
N MET A 1 -15.60 7.52 -2.00
CA MET A 1 -14.21 7.01 -2.06
C MET A 1 -14.29 5.50 -1.92
N LYS A 2 -13.60 4.77 -2.79
CA LYS A 2 -13.57 3.31 -2.80
C LYS A 2 -12.26 2.84 -2.18
N TYR A 3 -12.32 1.83 -1.33
CA TYR A 3 -11.13 1.15 -0.80
C TYR A 3 -10.89 -0.12 -1.62
N GLN A 4 -9.65 -0.34 -2.03
CA GLN A 4 -9.28 -1.48 -2.86
C GLN A 4 -7.91 -1.99 -2.47
N ILE A 5 -7.77 -3.31 -2.44
CA ILE A 5 -6.53 -4.00 -2.12
C ILE A 5 -6.08 -4.73 -3.39
N LYS A 6 -4.80 -4.67 -3.71
CA LYS A 6 -4.19 -5.44 -4.80
C LYS A 6 -2.85 -6.01 -4.37
N GLU A 7 -2.58 -7.24 -4.78
CA GLU A 7 -1.23 -7.75 -4.80
C GLU A 7 -0.44 -7.09 -5.94
N THR A 8 0.88 -7.05 -5.81
CA THR A 8 1.77 -6.46 -6.81
C THR A 8 1.59 -7.04 -8.22
N LYS A 9 1.29 -8.33 -8.33
CA LYS A 9 1.05 -9.00 -9.62
C LYS A 9 -0.22 -8.51 -10.33
N ASP A 10 -1.20 -7.99 -9.57
CA ASP A 10 -2.51 -7.56 -10.06
C ASP A 10 -2.57 -6.06 -10.38
N LEU A 11 -1.48 -5.32 -10.13
CA LEU A 11 -1.37 -3.92 -10.52
C LEU A 11 -1.34 -3.80 -12.05
N THR A 12 -2.00 -2.79 -12.59
CA THR A 12 -1.86 -2.41 -14.00
C THR A 12 -0.62 -1.56 -14.21
N GLU A 13 -0.16 -1.44 -15.45
CA GLU A 13 0.97 -0.56 -15.80
C GLU A 13 0.70 0.90 -15.40
N ASN A 14 -0.52 1.38 -15.65
CA ASN A 14 -0.93 2.74 -15.27
C ASN A 14 -0.94 2.95 -13.74
N GLU A 15 -1.34 1.95 -12.95
CA GLU A 15 -1.26 2.04 -11.50
C GLU A 15 0.19 2.09 -11.01
N ILE A 16 1.08 1.25 -11.57
CA ILE A 16 2.51 1.27 -11.23
C ILE A 16 3.11 2.65 -11.52
N GLU A 17 2.83 3.22 -12.70
CA GLU A 17 3.30 4.58 -13.03
C GLU A 17 2.80 5.64 -12.04
N HIS A 18 1.51 5.60 -11.68
CA HIS A 18 0.94 6.54 -10.71
C HIS A 18 1.55 6.38 -9.32
N ILE A 19 1.77 5.15 -8.89
CA ILE A 19 2.40 4.82 -7.61
C ILE A 19 3.81 5.42 -7.55
N LEU A 20 4.62 5.19 -8.59
CA LEU A 20 5.98 5.74 -8.69
C LEU A 20 5.98 7.27 -8.66
N LYS A 21 5.11 7.90 -9.46
CA LYS A 21 4.94 9.38 -9.48
C LYS A 21 4.52 9.93 -8.12
N LEU A 22 3.64 9.24 -7.40
CA LEU A 22 3.15 9.70 -6.10
C LEU A 22 4.20 9.61 -5.00
N TRP A 23 5.02 8.55 -4.98
CA TRP A 23 6.12 8.46 -4.02
C TRP A 23 7.26 9.43 -4.30
N ASP A 24 7.46 9.79 -5.57
CA ASP A 24 8.49 10.74 -6.02
C ASP A 24 9.89 10.41 -5.46
N ILE A 25 10.23 9.11 -5.47
CA ILE A 25 11.54 8.62 -5.06
C ILE A 25 12.41 8.56 -6.31
N SER A 26 13.44 9.40 -6.35
CA SER A 26 14.28 9.60 -7.54
C SER A 26 14.83 8.30 -8.16
N VAL A 27 15.26 7.36 -7.32
CA VAL A 27 15.78 6.05 -7.75
C VAL A 27 14.70 5.10 -8.29
N TRP A 28 13.43 5.37 -8.00
CA TRP A 28 12.30 4.56 -8.48
C TRP A 28 11.61 5.16 -9.71
N ASN A 29 11.82 6.45 -10.00
CA ASN A 29 11.13 7.12 -11.11
C ASN A 29 11.46 6.53 -12.50
N THR A 30 12.58 5.82 -12.65
CA THR A 30 12.97 5.11 -13.89
C THR A 30 12.70 3.61 -13.83
N MET A 31 12.06 3.14 -12.76
CA MET A 31 11.76 1.74 -12.54
C MET A 31 10.76 1.24 -13.58
N LYS A 32 11.16 0.22 -14.34
CA LYS A 32 10.24 -0.50 -15.25
C LYS A 32 9.30 -1.37 -14.43
N SER A 33 8.06 -1.52 -14.89
CA SER A 33 7.03 -2.30 -14.21
C SER A 33 7.41 -3.75 -13.93
N VAL A 34 8.16 -4.40 -14.83
CA VAL A 34 8.68 -5.76 -14.59
C VAL A 34 9.58 -5.80 -13.36
N TYR A 35 10.47 -4.81 -13.20
CA TYR A 35 11.32 -4.72 -12.03
C TYR A 35 10.52 -4.32 -10.79
N PHE A 36 9.58 -3.38 -10.90
CA PHE A 36 8.67 -3.02 -9.81
C PHE A 36 7.97 -4.25 -9.24
N ARG A 37 7.43 -5.10 -10.11
CA ARG A 37 6.73 -6.31 -9.70
C ARG A 37 7.62 -7.30 -8.98
N SER A 38 8.86 -7.46 -9.45
CA SER A 38 9.85 -8.31 -8.80
C SER A 38 10.30 -7.75 -7.45
N PHE A 39 10.54 -6.43 -7.40
CA PHE A 39 11.05 -5.74 -6.22
C PHE A 39 10.02 -5.71 -5.08
N PHE A 40 8.75 -5.50 -5.40
CA PHE A 40 7.64 -5.45 -4.43
C PHE A 40 6.80 -6.73 -4.44
N LYS A 41 7.34 -7.87 -4.89
CA LYS A 41 6.56 -9.11 -5.13
C LYS A 41 5.75 -9.59 -3.91
N ASP A 42 6.25 -9.32 -2.69
CA ASP A 42 5.65 -9.73 -1.43
C ASP A 42 4.83 -8.61 -0.75
N SER A 43 4.69 -7.45 -1.42
CA SER A 43 3.90 -6.33 -0.92
C SER A 43 2.44 -6.40 -1.38
N GLU A 44 1.56 -5.88 -0.52
CA GLU A 44 0.16 -5.59 -0.81
C GLU A 44 -0.02 -4.07 -0.91
N PHE A 45 -0.80 -3.61 -1.88
CA PHE A 45 -1.07 -2.21 -2.13
C PHE A 45 -2.54 -1.89 -1.83
N HIS A 46 -2.72 -0.93 -0.94
CA HIS A 46 -4.01 -0.45 -0.46
C HIS A 46 -4.28 0.91 -1.06
N PHE A 47 -5.37 1.03 -1.80
CA PHE A 47 -5.76 2.24 -2.49
C PHE A 47 -7.02 2.83 -1.86
N LEU A 48 -7.01 4.15 -1.77
CA LEU A 48 -8.22 4.95 -1.70
C LEU A 48 -8.44 5.58 -3.07
N MET A 49 -9.55 5.29 -3.73
CA MET A 49 -9.88 5.80 -5.05
C MET A 49 -11.10 6.73 -5.05
N ASN A 50 -11.17 7.64 -6.02
CA ASN A 50 -12.38 8.40 -6.30
C ASN A 50 -13.37 7.59 -7.19
N ALA A 51 -14.47 8.21 -7.62
CA ALA A 51 -15.47 7.54 -8.45
C ALA A 51 -15.00 7.31 -9.91
N GLU A 52 -13.97 8.02 -10.35
CA GLU A 52 -13.34 7.93 -11.67
C GLU A 52 -12.12 6.99 -11.65
N GLU A 53 -11.96 6.21 -10.59
CA GLU A 53 -10.83 5.29 -10.37
C GLU A 53 -9.45 5.96 -10.25
N ASN A 54 -9.41 7.27 -9.99
CA ASN A 54 -8.17 7.97 -9.67
C ASN A 54 -7.70 7.64 -8.25
N ILE A 55 -6.41 7.35 -8.11
CA ILE A 55 -5.77 7.08 -6.81
C ILE A 55 -5.66 8.37 -5.99
N LEU A 56 -6.31 8.41 -4.83
CA LEU A 56 -6.29 9.52 -3.87
C LEU A 56 -5.24 9.34 -2.78
N ALA A 57 -4.98 8.09 -2.38
CA ALA A 57 -3.93 7.70 -1.44
C ALA A 57 -3.53 6.24 -1.64
N ILE A 58 -2.28 5.92 -1.27
CA ILE A 58 -1.67 4.59 -1.37
C ILE A 58 -1.04 4.25 -0.03
N MET A 59 -1.20 3.01 0.40
CA MET A 59 -0.43 2.40 1.46
C MET A 59 0.19 1.10 0.94
N ARG A 60 1.48 0.91 1.18
CA ARG A 60 2.19 -0.36 0.93
C ARG A 60 2.29 -1.10 2.24
N VAL A 61 1.89 -2.36 2.22
CA VAL A 61 1.86 -3.23 3.40
C VAL A 61 2.65 -4.49 3.11
N ASN A 62 3.45 -4.92 4.08
CA ASN A 62 4.11 -6.22 4.10
C ASN A 62 3.52 -7.06 5.25
N PHE A 63 3.48 -8.38 5.10
CA PHE A 63 2.96 -9.31 6.12
C PHE A 63 4.01 -10.32 6.60
N ASP A 64 5.27 -10.17 6.20
CA ASP A 64 6.38 -11.04 6.58
C ASP A 64 7.12 -10.55 7.85
N PHE A 65 6.63 -9.49 8.48
CA PHE A 65 7.23 -8.93 9.69
C PHE A 65 6.78 -9.70 10.94
N THR A 66 7.69 -10.49 11.50
CA THR A 66 7.46 -11.27 12.72
C THR A 66 8.37 -10.79 13.85
N LEU A 67 7.81 -10.53 15.02
CA LEU A 67 8.54 -10.19 16.24
C LEU A 67 8.33 -11.26 17.31
N LYS A 68 9.40 -11.59 18.02
CA LYS A 68 9.36 -12.44 19.20
C LYS A 68 9.12 -11.59 20.45
N ILE A 69 7.97 -11.73 21.08
CA ILE A 69 7.58 -11.00 22.30
C ILE A 69 7.28 -12.01 23.40
N ALA A 70 8.05 -11.99 24.50
CA ALA A 70 7.88 -12.90 25.64
C ALA A 70 7.69 -14.38 25.22
N ASP A 71 8.60 -14.85 24.36
CA ASP A 71 8.60 -16.21 23.78
C ASP A 71 7.48 -16.57 22.80
N THR A 72 6.66 -15.61 22.40
CA THR A 72 5.65 -15.78 21.34
C THR A 72 6.09 -15.06 20.06
N ASP A 73 6.10 -15.78 18.94
CA ASP A 73 6.27 -15.18 17.62
C ASP A 73 4.92 -14.59 17.17
N SER A 74 4.90 -13.28 16.93
CA SER A 74 3.71 -12.55 16.48
C SER A 74 3.99 -11.90 15.13
N THR A 75 3.13 -12.18 14.15
CA THR A 75 3.20 -11.59 12.81
C THR A 75 2.32 -10.35 12.75
N PHE A 76 2.85 -9.27 12.19
CA PHE A 76 2.16 -7.97 12.09
C PHE A 76 2.03 -7.53 10.65
N ALA A 77 0.99 -6.75 10.36
CA ALA A 77 0.89 -6.00 9.12
C ALA A 77 1.78 -4.75 9.19
N GLU A 78 2.91 -4.77 8.47
CA GLU A 78 3.85 -3.66 8.46
C GLU A 78 3.46 -2.63 7.39
N ALA A 79 2.96 -1.45 7.82
CA ALA A 79 2.68 -0.32 6.94
C ALA A 79 3.98 0.41 6.53
N VAL A 80 4.67 -0.15 5.55
CA VAL A 80 6.00 0.27 5.06
C VAL A 80 6.01 1.49 4.12
N GLY A 81 4.84 2.06 3.81
CA GLY A 81 4.74 3.31 3.07
C GLY A 81 3.32 3.85 3.02
N LEU A 82 3.16 5.18 3.15
CA LEU A 82 1.87 5.86 3.06
C LEU A 82 2.05 7.18 2.32
N VAL A 83 1.29 7.40 1.25
CA VAL A 83 1.29 8.66 0.49
C VAL A 83 -0.11 9.04 0.06
N ALA A 84 -0.41 10.35 0.07
CA ALA A 84 -1.66 10.91 -0.43
C ALA A 84 -1.38 11.83 -1.62
N ALA A 85 -2.20 11.74 -2.66
CA ALA A 85 -2.06 12.54 -3.88
C ALA A 85 -2.24 14.05 -3.62
N HIS A 86 -3.01 14.41 -2.59
CA HIS A 86 -3.27 15.79 -2.23
C HIS A 86 -3.09 16.02 -0.73
N LYS A 87 -2.26 17.01 -0.38
CA LYS A 87 -2.05 17.43 1.01
C LYS A 87 -3.33 18.04 1.59
N LYS A 88 -3.56 17.83 2.90
CA LYS A 88 -4.64 18.44 3.70
C LYS A 88 -6.07 18.12 3.21
N LYS A 89 -6.29 17.01 2.51
CA LYS A 89 -7.63 16.53 2.10
C LYS A 89 -8.17 15.38 2.94
N GLY A 90 -7.40 14.87 3.90
CA GLY A 90 -7.81 13.76 4.78
C GLY A 90 -7.78 12.37 4.11
N TYR A 91 -7.30 12.25 2.87
CA TYR A 91 -7.27 10.96 2.16
C TYR A 91 -6.37 9.93 2.86
N GLY A 92 -5.21 10.34 3.36
CA GLY A 92 -4.33 9.46 4.13
C GLY A 92 -5.00 8.93 5.41
N SER A 93 -5.71 9.77 6.16
CA SER A 93 -6.41 9.33 7.38
C SER A 93 -7.57 8.39 7.07
N VAL A 94 -8.31 8.64 5.98
CA VAL A 94 -9.36 7.72 5.53
C VAL A 94 -8.75 6.37 5.16
N LEU A 95 -7.63 6.35 4.43
CA LEU A 95 -6.96 5.11 4.05
C LEU A 95 -6.46 4.33 5.28
N VAL A 96 -5.84 4.99 6.26
CA VAL A 96 -5.41 4.36 7.51
C VAL A 96 -6.61 3.75 8.27
N SER A 97 -7.75 4.45 8.32
CA SER A 97 -8.96 3.93 8.95
C SER A 97 -9.45 2.65 8.25
N ARG A 98 -9.47 2.63 6.92
CA ARG A 98 -9.87 1.44 6.13
C ARG A 98 -8.89 0.29 6.26
N PHE A 99 -7.59 0.60 6.28
CA PHE A 99 -6.55 -0.38 6.55
C PHE A 99 -6.74 -1.03 7.92
N LYS A 100 -6.98 -0.24 8.97
CA LYS A 100 -7.29 -0.74 10.31
C LYS A 100 -8.49 -1.69 10.32
N GLU A 101 -9.59 -1.31 9.67
CA GLU A 101 -10.78 -2.17 9.54
C GLU A 101 -10.44 -3.51 8.86
N ASN A 102 -9.61 -3.47 7.82
CA ASN A 102 -9.20 -4.67 7.08
C ASN A 102 -8.31 -5.61 7.91
N VAL A 103 -7.31 -5.10 8.64
CA VAL A 103 -6.44 -5.97 9.47
C VAL A 103 -7.21 -6.61 10.61
N ILE A 104 -8.14 -5.87 11.24
CA ILE A 104 -9.05 -6.42 12.25
C ILE A 104 -9.91 -7.55 11.66
N GLN A 105 -10.49 -7.34 10.47
CA GLN A 105 -11.31 -8.37 9.81
C GLN A 105 -10.50 -9.61 9.41
N ARG A 106 -9.21 -9.44 9.10
CA ARG A 106 -8.29 -10.53 8.78
C ARG A 106 -7.68 -11.19 10.03
N ASN A 107 -7.98 -10.69 11.22
CA ASN A 107 -7.39 -11.13 12.50
C ASN A 107 -5.84 -11.07 12.46
N ILE A 108 -5.32 -9.93 11.98
CA ILE A 108 -3.89 -9.61 11.92
C ILE A 108 -3.66 -8.39 12.82
N GLU A 109 -2.56 -8.41 13.60
CA GLU A 109 -2.12 -7.27 14.43
C GLU A 109 -1.42 -6.17 13.62
#